data_AF-A0AAJ1V619-F1
#
_entry.id   AF-A0AAJ1V619-F1
#
_cell.length_a   1.000
_cell.length_b   1.000
_cell.length_c   1.000
_cell.angle_alpha   90.00
_cell.angle_beta   90.00
_cell.angle_gamma   90.00
#
_symmetry.space_group_name_H-M   'P 1'
#
loop_
_entity.id
_entity.type
_entity.pdbx_description
1 polymer ?
#
loop_
_entity_poly.entity_id
_entity_poly.type
_entity_poly.pdbx_seq_one_letter_code
_entity_poly.pdbx_strand_id
1 'polypeptide(L)'
;EAAAWSVNTYFVQLEQDVGMCEVTKMTQNAGVKLSSSKDIVTAFQHVPSFTLGTAYVSPLSMASAYATFASRGVRCDPIILKSI
;
A
#
# COMPACT_ATOMS: atom_id res chain seq x y z
N GLU A 1 12.87 4.41 -14.30
CA GLU A 1 11.94 5.08 -15.23
C GLU A 1 10.51 4.53 -15.15
N ALA A 2 10.31 3.20 -15.20
CA ALA A 2 8.97 2.59 -15.19
C ALA A 2 8.02 3.13 -14.10
N ALA A 3 8.50 3.33 -12.87
CA ALA A 3 7.74 3.93 -11.79
C ALA A 3 7.32 5.39 -12.05
N ALA A 4 8.20 6.21 -12.63
CA ALA A 4 7.93 7.62 -12.92
C ALA A 4 6.88 7.78 -14.04
N TRP A 5 6.84 6.84 -14.98
CA TRP A 5 5.89 6.81 -16.09
C TRP A 5 4.65 5.95 -15.83
N SER A 6 4.52 5.38 -14.63
CA SER A 6 3.40 4.51 -14.25
C SER A 6 3.16 3.35 -15.22
N VAL A 7 4.23 2.68 -15.67
CA VAL A 7 4.15 1.61 -16.68
C VAL A 7 3.57 0.33 -16.07
N ASN A 8 2.30 0.03 -16.34
CA ASN A 8 1.59 -1.12 -15.79
C ASN A 8 2.28 -2.46 -16.04
N THR A 9 2.75 -2.71 -17.28
CA THR A 9 3.35 -4.01 -17.65
C THR A 9 4.62 -4.32 -16.87
N TYR A 10 5.39 -3.30 -16.49
CA TYR A 10 6.55 -3.47 -15.62
C TYR A 10 6.13 -3.94 -14.21
N PHE A 11 5.11 -3.31 -13.62
CA PHE A 11 4.66 -3.64 -12.27
C PHE A 11 3.90 -4.97 -12.18
N VAL A 12 3.23 -5.39 -13.26
CA VAL A 12 2.67 -6.74 -13.36
C VAL A 12 3.78 -7.79 -13.33
N GLN A 13 4.87 -7.60 -14.08
CA GLN A 13 6.00 -8.52 -14.05
C GLN A 13 6.70 -8.51 -12.67
N LEU A 14 6.90 -7.33 -12.10
CA LEU A 14 7.52 -7.20 -10.77
C LEU A 14 6.70 -7.90 -9.67
N GLU A 15 5.37 -7.76 -9.71
CA GLU A 15 4.47 -8.47 -8.78
C GLU A 15 4.61 -9.99 -8.93
N GLN A 16 4.73 -10.51 -10.16
CA GLN A 16 4.94 -11.94 -10.41
C GLN A 16 6.25 -12.45 -9.82
N ASP A 17 7.32 -11.65 -9.92
CA ASP A 17 8.64 -12.02 -9.40
C ASP A 17 8.70 -11.97 -7.86
N VAL A 18 8.04 -10.97 -7.25
CA VAL A 18 8.04 -10.75 -5.79
C VAL A 18 7.01 -11.64 -5.08
N GLY A 19 5.86 -11.88 -5.71
CA GLY A 19 4.74 -12.61 -5.15
C GLY A 19 3.72 -11.72 -4.41
N MET A 20 2.44 -12.03 -4.61
CA MET A 20 1.32 -11.23 -4.10
C MET A 20 1.21 -11.14 -2.58
N CYS A 21 1.64 -12.18 -1.86
CA CYS A 21 1.64 -12.17 -0.39
C CYS A 21 2.58 -11.09 0.15
N GLU A 22 3.78 -10.95 -0.45
CA GLU A 22 4.76 -9.97 -0.02
C GLU A 22 4.36 -8.54 -0.44
N VAL A 23 3.77 -8.38 -1.63
CA VAL A 23 3.21 -7.09 -2.10
C VAL A 23 2.14 -6.57 -1.14
N THR A 24 1.19 -7.43 -0.76
CA THR A 24 0.10 -7.03 0.15
C THR A 24 0.58 -6.78 1.58
N LYS A 25 1.51 -7.60 2.10
CA LYS A 25 2.16 -7.35 3.41
C LYS A 25 2.92 -6.05 3.42
N MET A 26 3.69 -5.74 2.36
CA MET A 26 4.42 -4.47 2.28
C MET A 26 3.45 -3.28 2.27
N THR A 27 2.32 -3.41 1.59
CA THR A 27 1.28 -2.39 1.55
C THR A 27 0.67 -2.17 2.94
N GLN A 28 0.42 -3.24 3.70
CA GLN A 28 -0.03 -3.17 5.10
C GLN A 28 1.03 -2.54 6.03
N ASN A 29 2.29 -2.92 5.87
CA ASN A 29 3.42 -2.41 6.66
C ASN A 29 3.62 -0.90 6.43
N ALA A 30 3.47 -0.43 5.20
CA ALA A 30 3.52 0.98 4.88
C ALA A 30 2.41 1.77 5.60
N GLY A 31 1.26 1.16 5.87
CA GLY A 31 0.16 1.76 6.63
C GLY A 31 -1.15 1.95 5.88
N VAL A 32 -1.23 1.41 4.66
CA VAL A 32 -2.46 1.44 3.86
C VAL A 32 -3.54 0.59 4.53
N LYS A 33 -4.76 1.14 4.58
CA LYS A 33 -5.95 0.44 5.05
C LYS A 33 -7.03 0.51 3.98
N LEU A 34 -7.72 -0.60 3.78
CA LEU A 34 -8.91 -0.61 2.95
C LEU A 34 -9.97 0.34 3.53
N SER A 35 -10.83 0.88 2.68
CA SER A 35 -11.98 1.68 3.13
C SER A 35 -13.01 0.81 3.88
N SER A 36 -12.97 -0.50 3.65
CA SER A 36 -13.71 -1.50 4.43
C SER A 36 -12.90 -1.97 5.65
N SER A 37 -13.57 -2.59 6.63
CA SER A 37 -12.89 -3.20 7.79
C SER A 37 -12.14 -4.52 7.49
N LYS A 38 -12.00 -4.92 6.23
CA LYS A 38 -11.27 -6.14 5.84
C LYS A 38 -9.75 -5.92 5.94
N ASP A 39 -9.03 -6.99 6.25
CA ASP A 39 -7.58 -7.02 6.18
C ASP A 39 -7.11 -7.09 4.72
N ILE A 40 -6.07 -6.32 4.39
CA ILE A 40 -5.61 -6.15 3.00
C ILE A 40 -4.93 -7.41 2.44
N VAL A 41 -4.17 -8.13 3.27
CA VAL A 41 -3.47 -9.35 2.85
C VAL A 41 -4.49 -10.43 2.55
N THR A 42 -5.39 -10.71 3.49
CA THR A 42 -6.44 -11.73 3.29
C THR A 42 -7.37 -11.40 2.12
N ALA A 43 -7.67 -10.12 1.88
CA ALA A 43 -8.55 -9.70 0.81
C ALA A 43 -7.90 -9.72 -0.59
N PHE A 44 -6.61 -9.42 -0.70
CA PHE A 44 -5.97 -9.16 -2.00
C PHE A 44 -4.79 -10.08 -2.36
N GLN A 45 -4.28 -10.93 -1.48
CA GLN A 45 -3.11 -11.80 -1.79
C GLN A 45 -3.32 -12.78 -2.96
N HIS A 46 -4.56 -12.93 -3.45
CA HIS A 46 -4.92 -13.76 -4.61
C HIS A 46 -5.49 -12.95 -5.78
N VAL A 47 -5.34 -11.62 -5.77
CA VAL A 47 -5.96 -10.70 -6.73
C VAL A 47 -4.87 -9.92 -7.49
N PRO A 48 -4.37 -10.41 -8.64
CA PRO A 48 -3.25 -9.78 -9.35
C PRO A 48 -3.53 -8.37 -9.88
N SER A 49 -4.81 -7.98 -10.01
CA SER A 49 -5.14 -6.58 -10.35
C SER A 49 -4.86 -5.60 -9.21
N PHE A 50 -4.42 -6.07 -8.04
CA PHE A 50 -4.07 -5.23 -6.90
C PHE A 50 -2.90 -4.29 -7.19
N THR A 51 -1.84 -4.75 -7.87
CA THR A 51 -0.69 -3.89 -8.25
C THR A 51 -1.10 -2.72 -9.14
N LEU A 52 -2.24 -2.84 -9.84
CA LEU A 52 -2.79 -1.80 -10.71
C LEU A 52 -3.70 -0.80 -9.97
N GLY A 53 -3.78 -0.87 -8.64
CA GLY A 53 -4.49 0.12 -7.82
C GLY A 53 -6.01 -0.07 -7.75
N THR A 54 -6.51 -1.30 -7.86
CA THR A 54 -7.96 -1.60 -7.84
C THR A 54 -8.59 -1.59 -6.44
N ALA A 55 -7.80 -1.49 -5.38
CA ALA A 55 -8.29 -1.48 -4.00
C ALA A 55 -8.80 -0.11 -3.55
N TYR A 56 -10.00 -0.06 -2.99
CA TYR A 56 -10.51 1.14 -2.30
C TYR A 56 -9.85 1.30 -0.94
N VAL A 57 -9.15 2.41 -0.74
CA VAL A 57 -8.33 2.69 0.44
C VAL A 57 -8.71 4.01 1.11
N SER A 58 -8.50 4.11 2.42
CA SER A 58 -8.75 5.36 3.15
C SER A 58 -7.72 6.42 2.77
N PRO A 59 -8.12 7.66 2.41
CA PRO A 59 -7.19 8.74 2.09
C PRO A 59 -6.19 9.04 3.22
N LEU A 60 -6.65 8.98 4.48
CA LEU A 60 -5.77 9.18 5.65
C LEU A 60 -4.70 8.09 5.73
N SER A 61 -5.08 6.83 5.48
CA SER A 61 -4.12 5.71 5.48
C SER A 61 -3.11 5.80 4.33
N MET A 62 -3.53 6.30 3.18
CA MET A 62 -2.63 6.55 2.05
C MET A 62 -1.62 7.66 2.39
N ALA A 63 -2.05 8.75 3.02
CA ALA A 63 -1.14 9.79 3.50
C ALA A 63 -0.11 9.23 4.49
N SER A 64 -0.53 8.38 5.43
CA SER A 64 0.39 7.68 6.35
C SER A 64 1.37 6.76 5.60
N ALA A 65 0.92 6.06 4.56
CA ALA A 65 1.79 5.19 3.75
C ALA A 65 2.91 5.95 3.04
N TYR A 66 2.58 7.07 2.39
CA TYR A 66 3.60 7.95 1.81
C TYR A 66 4.54 8.54 2.88
N ALA A 67 4.00 8.90 4.06
CA ALA A 67 4.81 9.40 5.17
C ALA A 67 5.82 8.37 5.68
N THR A 68 5.49 7.07 5.69
CA THR A 68 6.42 5.98 6.05
C THR A 68 7.64 5.96 5.13
N PHE A 69 7.47 6.18 3.82
CA PHE A 69 8.63 6.26 2.91
C PHE A 69 9.40 7.58 3.09
N ALA A 70 8.70 8.69 3.30
CA ALA A 70 9.32 9.99 3.56
C ALA A 70 10.17 10.00 4.85
N SER A 71 9.77 9.22 5.86
CA SER A 71 10.50 9.03 7.12
C SER A 71 11.54 7.90 7.04
N ARG A 72 11.92 7.47 5.83
CA ARG A 72 12.92 6.41 5.59
C ARG A 72 12.55 5.05 6.20
N GLY A 73 11.26 4.71 6.16
CA GLY A 73 10.71 3.42 6.58
C GLY A 73 10.12 3.39 7.99
N VAL A 74 10.16 4.51 8.73
CA VAL A 74 9.61 4.58 10.09
C VAL A 74 8.14 4.97 10.05
N ARG A 75 7.24 4.02 10.29
CA ARG A 75 5.81 4.30 10.36
C ARG A 75 5.44 4.95 11.71
N CYS A 76 4.71 6.07 11.62
CA CYS A 76 4.04 6.70 12.76
C CYS A 76 2.53 6.66 12.54
N ASP A 77 1.76 6.37 13.59
CA ASP A 77 0.31 6.46 13.51
C ASP A 77 -0.16 7.94 13.56
N PRO A 78 -1.17 8.32 12.75
CA PRO A 78 -1.63 9.70 12.70
C PRO A 78 -2.31 10.10 14.02
N ILE A 79 -1.98 11.29 14.52
CA ILE A 79 -2.61 11.89 15.69
C ILE A 79 -3.42 13.12 15.27
N ILE A 80 -4.61 13.29 15.86
CA ILE A 80 -5.49 14.45 15.60
C ILE A 80 -5.39 15.53 16.69
N LEU A 81 -4.91 15.17 17.88
CA LEU A 81 -4.75 16.08 19.02
C LEU A 81 -3.29 16.09 19.47
N LYS A 82 -2.75 17.29 19.69
CA LYS A 82 -1.40 17.50 20.21
C LYS A 82 -1.36 17.73 21.72
N SER A 83 -2.34 18.45 22.24
CA SER A 83 -2.50 18.78 23.67
C SER A 83 -3.96 19.12 23.96
N ILE A 84 -4.36 19.02 25.23
CA ILE A 84 -5.65 19.52 25.76
C ILE A 84 -5.40 20.86 26.42
#